data_AF-A0A519Q4C7-F1
#
_entry.id   AF-A0A519Q4C7-F1
#
_cell.length_a   1.000
_cell.length_b   1.000
_cell.length_c   1.000
_cell.angle_alpha   90.00
_cell.angle_beta   90.00
_cell.angle_gamma   90.00
#
_symmetry.space_group_name_H-M   'P 1'
#
loop_
_entity.id
_entity.type
_entity.pdbx_description
1 polymer ?
#
loop_
_entity_poly.entity_id
_entity_poly.type
_entity_poly.pdbx_seq_one_letter_code
_entity_poly.pdbx_strand_id
1 'polypeptide(L)'
;LLAGNGYAKLDYARAGTVNAESAFNDIYITEPGGQKRALMDTISSGEIKGLVELRDTEAPAASQRLGELMARVADELNRAHNANSSVPAPSTLTGRNVGQSLETAIAGFTGGTNVAVTSSAGVIQTSAHIDFSAGTINGTAFTANTFLSVLNTQLGGQATASFDGGVLSFSATAPNGVAIADDAANPTGTPATAPSLKTGRGFSHFFGLNDLVSTDRTAIYETGLTSGASLGFAAGQSLTFRFTDNTGSRLRDVTVAVPSGGTVQNMLDALNSTSGGVGAYGSFALDANGALSFTASGSPAPTMSVLEDTTSQNPSGVSLTELFGIGGGVRASRADGFSIRTDIRQTPTHLALAKLNLAAAAGASALSTGDGRGAQGLANAGQLSSRFAAAGGAMGGSMSVSRYASELAGDIGAKATVASNRNDTAQALYSEASARQTSYEGVNLDEELVLMTTYQQAFNTSARLIQAAKDMYDTLLGMI
;
A
#
# COMPACT_ATOMS: atom_id res chain seq x y z
N LEU A 1 -2.25 19.27 47.36
CA LEU A 1 -3.69 19.00 47.60
C LEU A 1 -4.29 18.38 46.34
N LEU A 2 -4.39 17.06 46.28
CA LEU A 2 -5.22 16.36 45.28
C LEU A 2 -6.69 16.54 45.69
N ALA A 3 -7.29 17.67 45.32
CA ALA A 3 -8.72 17.91 45.49
C ALA A 3 -9.37 17.91 44.10
N GLY A 4 -9.85 16.73 43.66
CA GLY A 4 -10.61 16.54 42.43
C GLY A 4 -11.53 15.32 42.54
N ASN A 5 -12.74 15.42 41.97
CA ASN A 5 -13.89 14.52 42.14
C ASN A 5 -13.74 13.11 41.53
N GLY A 6 -12.63 12.40 41.76
CA GLY A 6 -12.42 11.01 41.32
C GLY A 6 -11.39 10.86 40.20
N TYR A 7 -11.21 9.64 39.71
CA TYR A 7 -10.25 9.28 38.66
C TYR A 7 -10.89 9.29 37.27
N ALA A 8 -10.15 9.73 36.27
CA ALA A 8 -10.54 9.57 34.88
C ALA A 8 -10.42 8.10 34.44
N LYS A 9 -11.30 7.63 33.56
CA LYS A 9 -11.26 6.27 32.99
C LYS A 9 -10.79 6.33 31.54
N LEU A 10 -9.80 5.50 31.20
CA LEU A 10 -9.37 5.25 29.83
C LEU A 10 -10.21 4.13 29.23
N ASP A 11 -10.71 4.36 28.02
CA ASP A 11 -11.48 3.41 27.23
C ASP A 11 -10.84 3.27 25.84
N TYR A 12 -10.45 2.05 25.48
CA TYR A 12 -9.86 1.73 24.19
C TYR A 12 -10.36 0.38 23.70
N ALA A 13 -11.11 0.40 22.60
CA ALA A 13 -11.49 -0.80 21.88
C ALA A 13 -10.32 -1.21 20.98
N ARG A 14 -9.52 -2.17 21.47
CA ARG A 14 -8.37 -2.70 20.72
C ARG A 14 -8.81 -3.19 19.33
N ALA A 15 -8.02 -2.87 18.31
CA ALA A 15 -8.14 -3.55 17.03
C ALA A 15 -7.89 -5.05 17.24
N GLY A 16 -8.52 -5.89 16.41
CA GLY A 16 -8.32 -7.34 16.44
C GLY A 16 -6.93 -7.73 15.94
N THR A 17 -6.86 -8.48 14.86
CA THR A 17 -5.58 -8.70 14.17
C THR A 17 -5.14 -7.40 13.52
N VAL A 18 -3.94 -6.93 13.88
CA VAL A 18 -3.34 -5.72 13.29
C VAL A 18 -2.62 -6.10 12.00
N ASN A 19 -2.97 -5.43 10.92
CA ASN A 19 -2.36 -5.53 9.59
C ASN A 19 -2.23 -4.12 8.97
N ALA A 20 -1.70 -4.06 7.74
CA ALA A 20 -1.53 -2.83 7.00
C ALA A 20 -2.84 -2.02 6.76
N GLU A 21 -4.00 -2.67 6.79
CA GLU A 21 -5.33 -2.07 6.60
C GLU A 21 -6.02 -1.68 7.91
N SER A 22 -5.40 -1.95 9.05
CA SER A 22 -6.01 -1.73 10.36
C SER A 22 -6.19 -0.24 10.65
N ALA A 23 -7.45 0.19 10.73
CA ALA A 23 -7.82 1.46 11.32
C ALA A 23 -7.92 1.30 12.85
N PHE A 24 -7.11 2.06 13.59
CA PHE A 24 -7.19 2.05 15.05
C PHE A 24 -8.31 2.97 15.53
N ASN A 25 -9.06 2.51 16.53
CA ASN A 25 -10.03 3.35 17.22
C ASN A 25 -9.33 4.43 18.05
N ASP A 26 -10.04 5.53 18.29
CA ASP A 26 -9.60 6.54 19.24
C ASP A 26 -9.45 5.94 20.63
N ILE A 27 -8.47 6.45 21.37
CA ILE A 27 -8.35 6.22 22.80
C ILE A 27 -9.16 7.33 23.48
N TYR A 28 -10.13 6.97 24.32
CA TYR A 28 -10.98 7.94 25.00
C TYR A 28 -10.64 8.06 26.47
N ILE A 29 -10.71 9.28 26.99
CA ILE A 29 -10.76 9.59 28.42
C ILE A 29 -12.19 9.96 28.79
N THR A 30 -12.70 9.35 29.85
CA THR A 30 -13.93 9.77 30.53
C THR A 30 -13.55 10.44 31.84
N GLU A 31 -13.74 11.76 31.92
CA GLU A 31 -13.51 12.53 33.14
C GLU A 31 -14.51 12.15 34.24
N PRO A 32 -14.22 12.42 35.53
CA PRO A 32 -15.11 12.04 36.62
C PRO A 32 -16.53 12.65 36.54
N GLY A 33 -16.69 13.74 35.80
CA GLY A 33 -17.99 14.34 35.47
C GLY A 33 -18.76 13.66 34.32
N GLY A 34 -18.25 12.54 33.80
CA GLY A 34 -18.88 11.77 32.71
C GLY A 34 -18.61 12.27 31.30
N GLN A 35 -17.84 13.37 31.13
CA GLN A 35 -17.47 13.89 29.82
C GLN A 35 -16.44 12.97 29.14
N LYS A 36 -16.76 12.49 27.93
CA LYS A 36 -15.89 11.65 27.10
C LYS A 36 -15.17 12.51 26.07
N ARG A 37 -13.84 12.41 26.00
CA ARG A 37 -12.96 13.16 25.08
C ARG A 37 -11.89 12.24 24.51
N ALA A 38 -11.38 12.54 23.31
CA ALA A 38 -10.26 11.80 22.75
C ALA A 38 -8.98 12.14 23.52
N LEU A 39 -8.18 11.12 23.85
CA LEU A 39 -6.92 11.28 24.57
C LEU A 39 -5.96 12.21 23.82
N MET A 40 -5.94 12.09 22.50
CA MET A 40 -5.01 12.81 21.63
C MET A 40 -5.27 14.33 21.58
N ASP A 41 -6.46 14.78 21.98
CA ASP A 41 -6.77 16.21 22.13
C ASP A 41 -6.02 16.85 23.32
N THR A 42 -5.59 16.03 24.29
CA THR A 42 -4.97 16.50 25.53
C THR A 42 -3.47 16.24 25.60
N ILE A 43 -2.97 15.22 24.89
CA ILE A 43 -1.55 14.84 24.92
C ILE A 43 -0.84 15.38 23.69
N SER A 44 0.06 16.35 23.91
CA SER A 44 0.89 16.95 22.86
C SER A 44 2.32 16.39 22.79
N SER A 45 2.78 15.67 23.81
CA SER A 45 4.15 15.12 23.89
C SER A 45 4.24 13.89 24.80
N GLY A 46 5.45 13.32 24.91
CA GLY A 46 5.74 12.15 25.74
C GLY A 46 5.58 10.81 25.03
N GLU A 47 5.80 9.74 25.77
CA GLU A 47 5.86 8.37 25.24
C GLU A 47 4.56 7.95 24.54
N ILE A 48 3.40 8.23 25.16
CA ILE A 48 2.09 7.87 24.59
C ILE A 48 1.88 8.56 23.25
N LYS A 49 2.17 9.85 23.14
CA LYS A 49 2.06 10.58 21.87
C LYS A 49 2.99 9.99 20.81
N GLY A 50 4.25 9.72 21.16
CA GLY A 50 5.23 9.13 20.24
C GLY A 50 4.84 7.73 19.76
N LEU A 51 4.30 6.89 20.64
CA LEU A 51 3.83 5.55 20.27
C LEU A 51 2.60 5.61 19.36
N VAL A 52 1.68 6.55 19.60
CA VAL A 52 0.51 6.72 18.73
C VAL A 52 0.93 7.32 17.38
N GLU A 53 1.87 8.27 17.33
CA GLU A 53 2.46 8.76 16.07
C GLU A 53 3.17 7.65 15.29
N LEU A 54 3.91 6.78 15.97
CA LEU A 54 4.52 5.60 15.35
C LEU A 54 3.46 4.67 14.77
N ARG A 55 2.39 4.40 15.52
CA ARG A 55 1.30 3.51 15.13
C ARG A 55 0.46 4.05 13.98
N ASP A 56 0.11 5.33 14.01
CA ASP A 56 -0.90 5.91 13.12
C ASP A 56 -0.28 6.63 11.91
N THR A 57 0.97 7.08 12.02
CA THR A 57 1.64 7.85 10.97
C THR A 57 2.86 7.13 10.41
N GLU A 58 3.87 6.84 11.23
CA GLU A 58 5.18 6.40 10.73
C GLU A 58 5.18 4.95 10.24
N ALA A 59 4.60 4.01 11.00
CA ALA A 59 4.55 2.60 10.61
C ALA A 59 3.65 2.36 9.38
N PRO A 60 2.45 2.99 9.25
CA PRO A 60 1.67 2.92 8.03
C PRO A 60 2.40 3.53 6.83
N ALA A 61 3.09 4.67 7.01
CA ALA A 61 3.89 5.27 5.94
C ALA A 61 5.04 4.35 5.49
N ALA A 62 5.79 3.77 6.42
CA ALA A 62 6.84 2.80 6.10
C ALA A 62 6.28 1.57 5.39
N SER A 63 5.13 1.05 5.84
CA SER A 63 4.45 -0.10 5.23
C SER A 63 3.99 0.19 3.80
N GLN A 64 3.49 1.39 3.52
CA GLN A 64 3.15 1.81 2.16
C GLN A 64 4.38 1.85 1.25
N ARG A 65 5.51 2.38 1.73
CA ARG A 65 6.76 2.41 0.97
C ARG A 65 7.31 1.01 0.72
N LEU A 66 7.24 0.13 1.72
CA LEU A 66 7.61 -1.28 1.56
C LEU A 66 6.69 -1.98 0.54
N GLY A 67 5.38 -1.76 0.62
CA GLY A 67 4.42 -2.29 -0.35
C GLY A 67 4.71 -1.82 -1.77
N GLU A 68 5.08 -0.55 -1.96
CA GLU A 68 5.50 -0.04 -3.27
C GLU A 68 6.82 -0.67 -3.74
N LEU A 69 7.82 -0.80 -2.85
CA LEU A 69 9.07 -1.49 -3.18
C LEU A 69 8.82 -2.93 -3.61
N MET A 70 8.08 -3.70 -2.82
CA MET A 70 7.80 -5.11 -3.11
C MET A 70 7.01 -5.28 -4.39
N ALA A 71 6.03 -4.39 -4.64
CA ALA A 71 5.31 -4.37 -5.91
C ALA A 71 6.26 -4.19 -7.10
N ARG A 72 7.17 -3.21 -7.06
CA ARG A 72 8.13 -2.98 -8.16
C ARG A 72 9.21 -4.04 -8.29
N VAL A 73 9.64 -4.67 -7.18
CA VAL A 73 10.54 -5.84 -7.22
C VAL A 73 9.87 -6.99 -7.97
N ALA A 74 8.66 -7.36 -7.56
CA ALA A 74 7.87 -8.40 -8.21
C ALA A 74 7.64 -8.07 -9.68
N ASP A 75 7.34 -6.80 -9.95
CA ASP A 75 7.09 -6.30 -11.30
C ASP A 75 8.27 -6.45 -12.25
N GLU A 76 9.46 -6.01 -11.85
CA GLU A 76 10.65 -6.09 -12.72
C GLU A 76 11.12 -7.53 -12.91
N LEU A 77 10.99 -8.39 -11.89
CA LEU A 77 11.24 -9.82 -12.02
C LEU A 77 10.24 -10.47 -12.98
N ASN A 78 8.96 -10.15 -12.84
CA ASN A 78 7.91 -10.64 -13.72
C ASN A 78 8.07 -10.10 -15.13
N ARG A 79 8.50 -8.85 -15.33
CA ARG A 79 8.82 -8.28 -16.66
C ARG A 79 9.84 -9.14 -17.38
N ALA A 80 10.92 -9.51 -16.70
CA ALA A 80 11.96 -10.36 -17.26
C ALA A 80 11.47 -11.79 -17.49
N HIS A 81 10.76 -12.39 -16.54
CA HIS A 81 10.25 -13.76 -16.67
C HIS A 81 9.20 -13.90 -17.78
N ASN A 82 8.27 -12.95 -17.91
CA ASN A 82 7.24 -12.91 -18.94
C ASN A 82 7.79 -12.69 -20.36
N ALA A 83 8.99 -12.12 -20.50
CA ALA A 83 9.65 -11.94 -21.80
C ALA A 83 10.36 -13.21 -22.30
N ASN A 84 10.33 -14.30 -21.53
CA ASN A 84 11.04 -15.54 -21.78
C ASN A 84 10.12 -16.75 -21.50
N SER A 85 10.62 -17.95 -21.80
CA SER A 85 9.93 -19.22 -21.54
C SER A 85 10.88 -20.25 -20.92
N SER A 86 10.33 -21.20 -20.17
CA SER A 86 11.06 -22.44 -19.84
C SER A 86 11.23 -23.30 -21.09
N VAL A 87 12.11 -24.31 -21.01
CA VAL A 87 12.30 -25.31 -22.05
C VAL A 87 12.23 -26.71 -21.43
N PRO A 88 11.21 -27.54 -21.76
CA PRO A 88 10.06 -27.24 -22.64
C PRO A 88 9.19 -26.06 -22.19
N ALA A 89 8.45 -25.47 -23.12
CA ALA A 89 7.47 -24.44 -22.79
C ALA A 89 6.34 -25.02 -21.90
N PRO A 90 5.74 -24.24 -21.00
CA PRO A 90 4.67 -24.73 -20.13
C PRO A 90 3.43 -25.18 -20.91
N SER A 91 2.79 -26.27 -20.48
CA SER A 91 1.51 -26.70 -21.05
C SER A 91 0.36 -25.74 -20.75
N THR A 92 0.49 -24.93 -19.69
CA THR A 92 -0.50 -23.94 -19.28
C THR A 92 0.17 -22.66 -18.83
N LEU A 93 -0.38 -21.53 -19.24
CA LEU A 93 -0.06 -20.20 -18.73
C LEU A 93 -1.33 -19.64 -18.11
N THR A 94 -1.30 -19.33 -16.82
CA THR A 94 -2.43 -18.74 -16.10
C THR A 94 -2.01 -17.36 -15.62
N GLY A 95 -2.75 -16.35 -16.05
CA GLY A 95 -2.48 -14.96 -15.73
C GLY A 95 -2.84 -14.57 -14.30
N ARG A 96 -2.72 -13.26 -14.04
CA ARG A 96 -3.27 -12.59 -12.87
C ARG A 96 -4.68 -12.08 -13.17
N ASN A 97 -5.44 -11.82 -12.11
CA ASN A 97 -6.67 -11.05 -12.24
C ASN A 97 -6.34 -9.59 -12.56
N VAL A 98 -6.77 -9.08 -13.73
CA VAL A 98 -6.51 -7.70 -14.16
C VAL A 98 -7.57 -6.70 -13.69
N GLY A 99 -8.56 -7.16 -12.91
CA GLY A 99 -9.59 -6.32 -12.29
C GLY A 99 -10.57 -5.68 -13.29
N GLN A 100 -10.65 -6.21 -14.50
CA GLN A 100 -11.38 -5.64 -15.63
C GLN A 100 -11.99 -6.75 -16.50
N SER A 101 -12.96 -6.41 -17.37
CA SER A 101 -13.39 -7.33 -18.43
C SER A 101 -12.29 -7.48 -19.49
N LEU A 102 -12.35 -8.55 -20.28
CA LEU A 102 -11.36 -8.76 -21.34
C LEU A 102 -11.38 -7.61 -22.36
N GLU A 103 -12.56 -7.13 -22.72
CA GLU A 103 -12.72 -6.10 -23.72
C GLU A 103 -11.99 -4.82 -23.31
N THR A 104 -12.14 -4.43 -22.05
CA THR A 104 -11.45 -3.27 -21.47
C THR A 104 -9.94 -3.54 -21.33
N ALA A 105 -9.55 -4.76 -20.93
CA ALA A 105 -8.14 -5.12 -20.74
C ALA A 105 -7.35 -5.14 -22.06
N ILE A 106 -7.95 -5.58 -23.16
CA ILE A 106 -7.34 -5.62 -24.50
C ILE A 106 -7.30 -4.24 -25.17
N ALA A 107 -8.25 -3.36 -24.85
CA ALA A 107 -8.26 -2.02 -25.40
C ALA A 107 -7.00 -1.23 -25.01
N GLY A 108 -6.41 -0.47 -25.95
CA GLY A 108 -5.28 0.41 -25.68
C GLY A 108 -3.90 -0.28 -25.66
N PHE A 109 -3.81 -1.56 -26.02
CA PHE A 109 -2.52 -2.12 -26.46
C PHE A 109 -2.09 -1.50 -27.79
N THR A 110 -0.78 -1.44 -28.00
CA THR A 110 -0.12 -1.05 -29.25
C THR A 110 0.92 -2.11 -29.62
N GLY A 111 1.44 -2.12 -30.85
CA GLY A 111 2.49 -3.05 -31.27
C GLY A 111 1.98 -4.49 -31.45
N GLY A 112 2.91 -5.45 -31.52
CA GLY A 112 2.60 -6.85 -31.79
C GLY A 112 3.16 -7.84 -30.77
N THR A 113 2.49 -8.99 -30.62
CA THR A 113 2.93 -10.11 -29.79
C THR A 113 2.63 -11.44 -30.46
N ASN A 114 3.38 -12.48 -30.09
CA ASN A 114 3.27 -13.80 -30.68
C ASN A 114 2.95 -14.80 -29.59
N VAL A 115 1.82 -15.50 -29.74
CA VAL A 115 1.50 -16.70 -28.96
C VAL A 115 1.94 -17.90 -29.78
N ALA A 116 3.07 -18.51 -29.42
CA ALA A 116 3.61 -19.67 -30.11
C ALA A 116 3.34 -20.96 -29.32
N VAL A 117 2.82 -21.98 -30.01
CA VAL A 117 2.74 -23.33 -29.48
C VAL A 117 3.98 -24.08 -29.92
N THR A 118 4.75 -24.62 -28.98
CA THR A 118 6.00 -25.33 -29.23
C THR A 118 5.91 -26.78 -28.77
N SER A 119 6.59 -27.67 -29.49
CA SER A 119 6.79 -29.05 -29.05
C SER A 119 7.75 -29.12 -27.85
N SER A 120 7.88 -30.30 -27.23
CA SER A 120 8.86 -30.54 -26.16
C SER A 120 10.32 -30.31 -26.61
N ALA A 121 10.60 -30.42 -27.91
CA ALA A 121 11.89 -30.12 -28.50
C ALA A 121 12.10 -28.61 -28.77
N GLY A 122 11.14 -27.74 -28.45
CA GLY A 122 11.25 -26.29 -28.66
C GLY A 122 10.96 -25.82 -30.08
N VAL A 123 10.47 -26.70 -30.97
CA VAL A 123 10.06 -26.36 -32.35
C VAL A 123 8.64 -25.79 -32.36
N ILE A 124 8.44 -24.64 -33.01
CA ILE A 124 7.11 -24.01 -33.18
C ILE A 124 6.22 -24.90 -34.06
N GLN A 125 5.04 -25.24 -33.55
CA GLN A 125 4.00 -26.03 -34.22
C GLN A 125 2.95 -25.13 -34.88
N THR A 126 2.56 -24.07 -34.18
CA THR A 126 1.68 -23.00 -34.70
C THR A 126 1.96 -21.71 -33.93
N SER A 127 1.58 -20.58 -34.49
CA SER A 127 1.66 -19.28 -33.84
C SER A 127 0.49 -18.38 -34.23
N ALA A 128 0.00 -17.63 -33.26
CA ALA A 128 -0.91 -16.53 -33.47
C ALA A 128 -0.14 -15.21 -33.22
N HIS A 129 0.15 -14.48 -34.29
CA HIS A 129 0.68 -13.13 -34.23
C HIS A 129 -0.48 -12.16 -34.06
N ILE A 130 -0.52 -11.48 -32.92
CA ILE A 130 -1.52 -10.48 -32.58
C ILE A 130 -0.89 -9.12 -32.82
N ASP A 131 -1.39 -8.38 -33.80
CA ASP A 131 -1.01 -7.00 -34.08
C ASP A 131 -2.11 -6.06 -33.55
N PHE A 132 -1.85 -5.41 -32.43
CA PHE A 132 -2.78 -4.47 -31.80
C PHE A 132 -2.85 -3.14 -32.55
N SER A 133 -1.80 -2.75 -33.27
CA SER A 133 -1.79 -1.54 -34.10
C SER A 133 -2.67 -1.72 -35.33
N ALA A 134 -2.63 -2.90 -35.95
CA ALA A 134 -3.46 -3.25 -37.09
C ALA A 134 -4.85 -3.78 -36.69
N GLY A 135 -5.04 -4.21 -35.43
CA GLY A 135 -6.27 -4.85 -34.96
C GLY A 135 -6.50 -6.22 -35.61
N THR A 136 -5.43 -7.00 -35.83
CA THR A 136 -5.52 -8.32 -36.49
C THR A 136 -4.79 -9.42 -35.73
N ILE A 137 -5.22 -10.67 -35.92
CA ILE A 137 -4.49 -11.88 -35.52
C ILE A 137 -4.21 -12.69 -36.77
N ASN A 138 -2.94 -12.89 -37.12
CA ASN A 138 -2.52 -13.49 -38.39
C ASN A 138 -3.22 -12.84 -39.61
N GLY A 139 -3.39 -11.50 -39.59
CA GLY A 139 -4.08 -10.75 -40.63
C GLY A 139 -5.62 -10.81 -40.59
N THR A 140 -6.22 -11.60 -39.70
CA THR A 140 -7.68 -11.63 -39.48
C THR A 140 -8.09 -10.55 -38.49
N ALA A 141 -8.98 -9.64 -38.89
CA ALA A 141 -9.44 -8.56 -38.02
C ALA A 141 -10.14 -9.08 -36.75
N PHE A 142 -9.88 -8.42 -35.62
CA PHE A 142 -10.59 -8.65 -34.36
C PHE A 142 -11.12 -7.33 -33.78
N THR A 143 -12.16 -7.42 -32.96
CA THR A 143 -12.57 -6.38 -32.02
C THR A 143 -12.33 -6.88 -30.61
N ALA A 144 -12.45 -6.01 -29.62
CA ALA A 144 -12.34 -6.38 -28.21
C ALA A 144 -13.26 -7.58 -27.86
N ASN A 145 -14.49 -7.61 -28.39
CA ASN A 145 -15.46 -8.68 -28.18
C ASN A 145 -15.13 -9.98 -28.94
N THR A 146 -14.52 -9.89 -30.14
CA THR A 146 -14.23 -11.09 -30.95
C THR A 146 -12.82 -11.64 -30.72
N PHE A 147 -12.00 -10.97 -29.93
CA PHE A 147 -10.59 -11.28 -29.70
C PHE A 147 -10.34 -12.76 -29.38
N LEU A 148 -10.97 -13.32 -28.34
CA LEU A 148 -10.77 -14.73 -27.97
C LEU A 148 -11.20 -15.70 -29.06
N SER A 149 -12.30 -15.42 -29.74
CA SER A 149 -12.81 -16.28 -30.82
C SER A 149 -11.82 -16.32 -31.99
N VAL A 150 -11.33 -15.15 -32.42
CA VAL A 150 -10.32 -15.06 -33.49
C VAL A 150 -9.03 -15.73 -33.05
N LEU A 151 -8.54 -15.47 -31.83
CA LEU A 151 -7.32 -16.04 -31.30
C LEU A 151 -7.38 -17.58 -31.27
N ASN A 152 -8.45 -18.14 -30.72
CA ASN A 152 -8.64 -19.61 -30.66
C ASN A 152 -8.74 -20.24 -32.04
N THR A 153 -9.37 -19.56 -32.99
CA THR A 153 -9.42 -20.01 -34.39
C THR A 153 -8.02 -20.05 -34.99
N GLN A 154 -7.20 -19.02 -34.77
CA GLN A 154 -5.83 -18.94 -35.27
C GLN A 154 -4.86 -19.92 -34.59
N LEU A 155 -5.14 -20.34 -33.36
CA LEU A 155 -4.38 -21.38 -32.66
C LEU A 155 -4.70 -22.81 -33.16
N GLY A 156 -5.75 -22.98 -33.98
CA GLY A 156 -6.01 -24.22 -34.72
C GLY A 156 -6.18 -25.47 -33.85
N GLY A 157 -6.65 -25.33 -32.61
CA GLY A 157 -6.83 -26.45 -31.66
C GLY A 157 -5.54 -26.96 -31.00
N GLN A 158 -4.38 -26.38 -31.32
CA GLN A 158 -3.09 -26.73 -30.69
C GLN A 158 -2.92 -26.05 -29.32
N ALA A 159 -3.66 -24.97 -29.08
CA ALA A 159 -3.85 -24.35 -27.79
C ALA A 159 -5.20 -23.64 -27.74
N THR A 160 -5.72 -23.40 -26.53
CA THR A 160 -6.94 -22.63 -26.27
C THR A 160 -6.64 -21.50 -25.29
N ALA A 161 -7.10 -20.30 -25.60
CA ALA A 161 -7.14 -19.14 -24.75
C ALA A 161 -8.55 -18.96 -24.13
N SER A 162 -8.61 -18.62 -22.85
CA SER A 162 -9.86 -18.33 -22.13
C SER A 162 -9.68 -17.12 -21.22
N PHE A 163 -10.76 -16.39 -20.97
CA PHE A 163 -10.80 -15.31 -19.98
C PHE A 163 -11.96 -15.55 -19.02
N ASP A 164 -11.65 -15.76 -17.75
CA ASP A 164 -12.63 -16.04 -16.71
C ASP A 164 -12.21 -15.35 -15.41
N GLY A 165 -13.17 -14.79 -14.67
CA GLY A 165 -12.89 -14.11 -13.39
C GLY A 165 -11.82 -13.00 -13.47
N GLY A 166 -11.67 -12.33 -14.62
CA GLY A 166 -10.62 -11.32 -14.82
C GLY A 166 -9.24 -11.89 -15.16
N VAL A 167 -9.11 -13.20 -15.37
CA VAL A 167 -7.84 -13.91 -15.62
C VAL A 167 -7.80 -14.44 -17.05
N LEU A 168 -6.78 -14.03 -17.82
CA LEU A 168 -6.46 -14.64 -19.11
C LEU A 168 -5.64 -15.92 -18.88
N SER A 169 -5.99 -17.01 -19.57
CA SER A 169 -5.24 -18.27 -19.53
C SER A 169 -5.05 -18.86 -20.91
N PHE A 170 -3.96 -19.61 -21.10
CA PHE A 170 -3.68 -20.44 -22.27
C PHE A 170 -3.44 -21.89 -21.83
N SER A 171 -4.03 -22.84 -22.55
CA SER A 171 -3.81 -24.27 -22.37
C SER A 171 -3.41 -24.89 -23.71
N ALA A 172 -2.21 -25.48 -23.76
CA ALA A 172 -1.70 -26.20 -24.91
C ALA A 172 -2.27 -27.61 -24.96
N THR A 173 -2.55 -28.11 -26.18
CA THR A 173 -2.85 -29.52 -26.40
C THR A 173 -1.56 -30.32 -26.24
N ALA A 174 -1.57 -31.29 -25.32
CA ALA A 174 -0.42 -32.16 -25.07
C ALA A 174 0.05 -32.88 -26.35
N PRO A 175 1.37 -33.06 -26.57
CA PRO A 175 2.48 -32.79 -25.64
C PRO A 175 3.12 -31.39 -25.80
N ASN A 176 2.40 -30.44 -26.39
CA ASN A 176 2.95 -29.11 -26.65
C ASN A 176 2.89 -28.19 -25.41
N GLY A 177 3.59 -27.07 -25.49
CA GLY A 177 3.52 -25.95 -24.54
C GLY A 177 3.36 -24.60 -25.25
N VAL A 178 2.99 -23.56 -24.50
CA VAL A 178 2.79 -22.20 -25.01
C VAL A 178 3.93 -21.30 -24.52
N ALA A 179 4.51 -20.54 -25.44
CA ALA A 179 5.45 -19.47 -25.17
C ALA A 179 4.95 -18.18 -25.81
N ILE A 180 5.13 -17.05 -25.12
CA ILE A 180 4.70 -15.74 -25.61
C ILE A 180 5.91 -14.85 -25.76
N ALA A 181 5.99 -14.13 -26.88
CA ALA A 181 7.03 -13.14 -27.11
C ALA A 181 6.49 -11.93 -27.87
N ASP A 182 6.73 -10.75 -27.31
CA ASP A 182 6.46 -9.50 -28.01
C ASP A 182 7.39 -9.30 -29.20
N ASP A 183 6.91 -8.62 -30.23
CA ASP A 183 7.71 -8.31 -31.42
C ASP A 183 8.98 -7.53 -31.07
N ALA A 184 10.06 -7.79 -31.80
CA ALA A 184 11.25 -6.96 -31.67
C ALA A 184 10.97 -5.56 -32.23
N ALA A 185 11.51 -4.52 -31.60
CA ALA A 185 11.46 -3.18 -32.17
C ALA A 185 12.31 -3.12 -33.44
N ASN A 186 11.67 -2.87 -34.58
CA ASN A 186 12.32 -2.63 -35.87
C ASN A 186 11.59 -1.49 -36.61
N PRO A 187 11.85 -0.22 -36.23
CA PRO A 187 11.16 0.93 -36.80
C PRO A 187 11.54 1.19 -38.27
N THR A 188 12.66 0.63 -38.72
CA THR A 188 13.15 0.74 -40.11
C THR A 188 12.75 -0.45 -40.98
N GLY A 189 12.05 -1.44 -40.40
CA GLY A 189 11.57 -2.61 -41.12
C GLY A 189 10.43 -2.30 -42.08
N THR A 190 10.11 -3.24 -42.97
CA THR A 190 8.93 -3.15 -43.85
C THR A 190 8.14 -4.46 -43.75
N PRO A 191 7.04 -4.51 -42.98
CA PRO A 191 6.48 -3.43 -42.16
C PRO A 191 7.35 -3.10 -40.94
N ALA A 192 7.21 -1.89 -40.40
CA ALA A 192 7.81 -1.52 -39.12
C ALA A 192 7.14 -2.33 -38.00
N THR A 193 7.93 -2.85 -37.07
CA THR A 193 7.44 -3.66 -35.95
C THR A 193 7.84 -3.03 -34.61
N ALA A 194 6.99 -3.23 -33.61
CA ALA A 194 7.19 -2.74 -32.25
C ALA A 194 6.61 -3.76 -31.26
N PRO A 195 7.22 -3.93 -30.07
CA PRO A 195 6.70 -4.82 -29.06
C PRO A 195 5.29 -4.41 -28.64
N SER A 196 4.48 -5.40 -28.27
CA SER A 196 3.21 -5.13 -27.63
C SER A 196 3.42 -4.32 -26.36
N LEU A 197 2.70 -3.21 -26.21
CA LEU A 197 2.79 -2.36 -25.03
C LEU A 197 1.42 -1.84 -24.60
N LYS A 198 1.13 -1.97 -23.31
CA LYS A 198 0.10 -1.25 -22.56
C LYS A 198 0.69 -0.83 -21.21
N THR A 199 0.59 0.45 -20.87
CA THR A 199 1.19 1.03 -19.64
C THR A 199 2.66 0.65 -19.41
N GLY A 200 3.46 0.55 -20.49
CA GLY A 200 4.86 0.13 -20.43
C GLY A 200 5.11 -1.36 -20.23
N ARG A 201 4.08 -2.20 -20.30
CA ARG A 201 4.13 -3.66 -20.12
C ARG A 201 3.86 -4.40 -21.42
N GLY A 202 4.66 -5.43 -21.67
CA GLY A 202 4.41 -6.44 -22.70
C GLY A 202 3.10 -7.21 -22.48
N PHE A 203 2.59 -7.88 -23.50
CA PHE A 203 1.30 -8.59 -23.42
C PHE A 203 1.27 -9.62 -22.29
N SER A 204 2.26 -10.52 -22.26
CA SER A 204 2.38 -11.53 -21.20
C SER A 204 2.54 -10.89 -19.82
N HIS A 205 3.32 -9.81 -19.73
CA HIS A 205 3.60 -9.13 -18.47
C HIS A 205 2.38 -8.43 -17.88
N PHE A 206 1.59 -7.75 -18.71
CA PHE A 206 0.34 -7.10 -18.30
C PHE A 206 -0.65 -8.12 -17.72
N PHE A 207 -0.90 -9.21 -18.46
CA PHE A 207 -1.80 -10.27 -18.00
C PHE A 207 -1.17 -11.22 -16.98
N GLY A 208 0.14 -11.12 -16.71
CA GLY A 208 0.86 -11.99 -15.76
C GLY A 208 0.92 -13.46 -16.15
N LEU A 209 0.85 -13.77 -17.45
CA LEU A 209 0.70 -15.15 -17.96
C LEU A 209 1.87 -16.06 -17.60
N ASN A 210 3.05 -15.48 -17.40
CA ASN A 210 4.25 -16.17 -16.99
C ASN A 210 4.98 -15.35 -15.91
N ASP A 211 4.27 -14.99 -14.85
CA ASP A 211 4.92 -14.41 -13.68
C ASP A 211 5.84 -15.40 -12.97
N LEU A 212 6.85 -14.89 -12.27
CA LEU A 212 7.69 -15.61 -11.32
C LEU A 212 7.20 -15.37 -9.87
N VAL A 213 6.83 -14.13 -9.58
CA VAL A 213 6.30 -13.68 -8.29
C VAL A 213 4.81 -13.42 -8.46
N SER A 214 3.98 -14.23 -7.80
CA SER A 214 2.52 -14.09 -7.77
C SER A 214 2.06 -13.35 -6.53
N THR A 215 0.85 -12.78 -6.60
CA THR A 215 0.16 -12.15 -5.46
C THR A 215 -1.31 -12.56 -5.46
N ASP A 216 -1.90 -12.67 -4.28
CA ASP A 216 -3.32 -12.98 -4.07
C ASP A 216 -4.25 -11.77 -4.19
N ARG A 217 -3.68 -10.57 -4.27
CA ARG A 217 -4.36 -9.27 -4.35
C ARG A 217 -3.74 -8.35 -5.38
N THR A 218 -4.46 -7.31 -5.78
CA THR A 218 -3.99 -6.35 -6.79
C THR A 218 -2.77 -5.55 -6.29
N ALA A 219 -1.66 -5.66 -7.01
CA ALA A 219 -0.40 -4.99 -6.67
C ALA A 219 -0.04 -3.81 -7.58
N ILE A 220 -0.58 -3.81 -8.80
CA ILE A 220 -0.24 -2.88 -9.88
C ILE A 220 -1.47 -2.00 -10.12
N TYR A 221 -1.29 -0.69 -10.05
CA TYR A 221 -2.39 0.28 -10.17
C TYR A 221 -2.34 1.09 -11.47
N GLU A 222 -1.35 0.83 -12.34
CA GLU A 222 -1.37 1.27 -13.73
C GLU A 222 -2.36 0.42 -14.54
N THR A 223 -3.66 0.67 -14.33
CA THR A 223 -4.76 -0.14 -14.91
C THR A 223 -4.82 -0.07 -16.44
N GLY A 224 -4.26 1.00 -17.03
CA GLY A 224 -4.39 1.33 -18.45
C GLY A 224 -5.79 1.77 -18.85
N LEU A 225 -6.65 2.09 -17.89
CA LEU A 225 -7.97 2.67 -18.12
C LEU A 225 -7.85 4.13 -18.56
N THR A 226 -8.70 4.52 -19.51
CA THR A 226 -8.90 5.92 -19.91
C THR A 226 -10.21 6.45 -19.33
N SER A 227 -10.43 7.77 -19.34
CA SER A 227 -11.67 8.36 -18.83
C SER A 227 -12.93 7.81 -19.51
N GLY A 228 -12.85 7.44 -20.79
CA GLY A 228 -13.97 6.84 -21.53
C GLY A 228 -14.15 5.33 -21.34
N ALA A 229 -13.23 4.65 -20.66
CA ALA A 229 -13.28 3.20 -20.50
C ALA A 229 -14.44 2.78 -19.59
N SER A 230 -15.01 1.60 -19.87
CA SER A 230 -16.02 0.99 -18.99
C SER A 230 -15.35 0.41 -17.76
N LEU A 231 -15.91 0.70 -16.58
CA LEU A 231 -15.42 0.20 -15.30
C LEU A 231 -15.98 -1.19 -14.95
N GLY A 232 -17.23 -1.48 -15.34
CA GLY A 232 -17.88 -2.75 -15.01
C GLY A 232 -18.36 -2.88 -13.56
N PHE A 233 -18.54 -1.77 -12.82
CA PHE A 233 -19.24 -1.76 -11.53
C PHE A 233 -20.74 -1.50 -11.72
N ALA A 234 -21.57 -2.12 -10.88
CA ALA A 234 -23.02 -1.91 -10.92
C ALA A 234 -23.40 -0.58 -10.25
N ALA A 235 -24.29 0.18 -10.89
CA ALA A 235 -24.80 1.43 -10.33
C ALA A 235 -25.49 1.20 -8.98
N GLY A 236 -25.24 2.09 -8.01
CA GLY A 236 -25.81 2.01 -6.66
C GLY A 236 -24.97 1.21 -5.64
N GLN A 237 -23.92 0.50 -6.06
CA GLN A 237 -22.87 0.06 -5.13
C GLN A 237 -22.17 1.29 -4.54
N SER A 238 -21.53 1.15 -3.37
CA SER A 238 -20.93 2.31 -2.69
C SER A 238 -19.60 2.01 -2.01
N LEU A 239 -18.82 3.06 -1.84
CA LEU A 239 -17.61 3.09 -1.03
C LEU A 239 -17.66 4.28 -0.08
N THR A 240 -17.16 4.09 1.14
CA THR A 240 -17.18 5.09 2.21
C THR A 240 -15.75 5.47 2.59
N PHE A 241 -15.44 6.77 2.49
CA PHE A 241 -14.19 7.36 2.92
C PHE A 241 -14.32 7.98 4.30
N ARG A 242 -13.26 7.90 5.11
CA ARG A 242 -13.12 8.67 6.35
C ARG A 242 -12.01 9.70 6.20
N PHE A 243 -12.36 10.95 6.47
CA PHE A 243 -11.43 12.06 6.56
C PHE A 243 -11.09 12.38 8.02
N THR A 244 -9.81 12.54 8.31
CA THR A 244 -9.28 13.00 9.60
C THR A 244 -8.41 14.23 9.42
N ASP A 245 -8.27 15.03 10.47
CA ASP A 245 -7.36 16.17 10.49
C ASP A 245 -5.90 15.77 10.79
N ASN A 246 -5.01 16.75 10.93
CA ASN A 246 -3.59 16.50 11.22
C ASN A 246 -3.32 15.92 12.63
N THR A 247 -4.30 15.98 13.52
CA THR A 247 -4.20 15.44 14.88
C THR A 247 -4.69 14.00 14.95
N GLY A 248 -5.30 13.50 13.86
CA GLY A 248 -5.93 12.19 13.76
C GLY A 248 -7.42 12.20 14.07
N SER A 249 -7.98 13.34 14.49
CA SER A 249 -9.38 13.47 14.85
C SER A 249 -10.29 13.38 13.62
N ARG A 250 -11.42 12.67 13.75
CA ARG A 250 -12.36 12.46 12.64
C ARG A 250 -13.05 13.75 12.24
N LEU A 251 -12.93 14.11 10.96
CA LEU A 251 -13.66 15.21 10.33
C LEU A 251 -15.03 14.74 9.83
N ARG A 252 -15.05 13.76 8.92
CA ARG A 252 -16.29 13.28 8.30
C ARG A 252 -16.12 11.93 7.61
N ASP A 253 -17.21 11.16 7.56
CA ASP A 253 -17.36 10.01 6.69
C ASP A 253 -18.19 10.41 5.46
N VAL A 254 -17.72 10.05 4.26
CA VAL A 254 -18.31 10.38 2.96
C VAL A 254 -18.54 9.11 2.17
N THR A 255 -19.81 8.78 1.92
CA THR A 255 -20.20 7.64 1.08
C THR A 255 -20.45 8.11 -0.34
N VAL A 256 -19.73 7.53 -1.30
CA VAL A 256 -19.87 7.77 -2.73
C VAL A 256 -20.51 6.55 -3.37
N ALA A 257 -21.58 6.76 -4.14
CA ALA A 257 -22.22 5.70 -4.90
C ALA A 257 -21.64 5.62 -6.32
N VAL A 258 -21.53 4.40 -6.87
CA VAL A 258 -21.21 4.16 -8.26
C VAL A 258 -22.32 4.77 -9.14
N PRO A 259 -21.99 5.74 -10.01
CA PRO A 259 -22.98 6.45 -10.81
C PRO A 259 -23.52 5.59 -11.95
N SER A 260 -24.67 5.99 -12.49
CA SER A 260 -25.13 5.48 -13.79
C SER A 260 -24.20 5.96 -14.92
N GLY A 261 -24.07 5.17 -15.98
CA GLY A 261 -23.20 5.45 -17.14
C GLY A 261 -21.94 4.58 -17.20
N GLY A 262 -21.45 4.09 -16.06
CA GLY A 262 -20.48 2.99 -15.99
C GLY A 262 -19.08 3.27 -16.56
N THR A 263 -18.75 4.53 -16.87
CA THR A 263 -17.42 4.93 -17.34
C THR A 263 -16.53 5.43 -16.20
N VAL A 264 -15.21 5.44 -16.42
CA VAL A 264 -14.24 6.03 -15.49
C VAL A 264 -14.53 7.52 -15.27
N GLN A 265 -14.90 8.27 -16.30
CA GLN A 265 -15.22 9.68 -16.17
C GLN A 265 -16.43 9.92 -15.26
N ASN A 266 -17.50 9.13 -15.43
CA ASN A 266 -18.67 9.28 -14.55
C ASN A 266 -18.29 9.01 -13.10
N MET A 267 -17.45 8.00 -12.84
CA MET A 267 -16.97 7.72 -11.50
C MET A 267 -16.07 8.83 -10.95
N LEU A 268 -15.18 9.41 -11.76
CA LEU A 268 -14.39 10.59 -11.37
C LEU A 268 -15.28 11.78 -11.00
N ASP A 269 -16.33 12.03 -11.77
CA ASP A 269 -17.28 13.11 -11.50
C ASP A 269 -18.03 12.86 -10.18
N ALA A 270 -18.45 11.61 -9.92
CA ALA A 270 -19.11 11.23 -8.67
C ALA A 270 -18.18 11.35 -7.46
N LEU A 271 -16.94 10.86 -7.58
CA LEU A 271 -15.90 11.01 -6.55
C LEU A 271 -15.63 12.48 -6.26
N ASN A 272 -15.50 13.32 -7.29
CA ASN A 272 -15.12 14.73 -7.15
C ASN A 272 -16.28 15.68 -6.86
N SER A 273 -17.51 15.18 -6.81
CA SER A 273 -18.68 16.00 -6.49
C SER A 273 -18.54 16.68 -5.12
N THR A 274 -18.90 17.96 -5.03
CA THR A 274 -19.00 18.66 -3.73
C THR A 274 -20.27 18.28 -2.96
N SER A 275 -21.22 17.62 -3.63
CA SER A 275 -22.45 17.09 -3.05
C SER A 275 -22.46 15.56 -3.19
N GLY A 276 -22.27 14.83 -2.09
CA GLY A 276 -22.22 13.36 -2.10
C GLY A 276 -20.91 12.75 -2.60
N GLY A 277 -19.87 13.57 -2.82
CA GLY A 277 -18.51 13.14 -3.15
C GLY A 277 -17.47 13.76 -2.20
N VAL A 278 -16.19 13.57 -2.51
CA VAL A 278 -15.05 14.06 -1.72
C VAL A 278 -14.61 15.47 -2.10
N GLY A 279 -15.30 16.15 -3.01
CA GLY A 279 -14.87 17.44 -3.58
C GLY A 279 -14.61 18.56 -2.56
N ALA A 280 -15.21 18.49 -1.38
CA ALA A 280 -14.96 19.42 -0.28
C ALA A 280 -13.61 19.22 0.44
N TYR A 281 -13.01 18.03 0.30
CA TYR A 281 -11.79 17.61 0.99
C TYR A 281 -10.59 17.42 0.05
N GLY A 282 -10.82 17.41 -1.26
CA GLY A 282 -9.80 17.23 -2.27
C GLY A 282 -10.37 16.80 -3.61
N SER A 283 -9.51 16.26 -4.46
CA SER A 283 -9.90 15.76 -5.78
C SER A 283 -9.12 14.52 -6.18
N PHE A 284 -9.81 13.60 -6.84
CA PHE A 284 -9.25 12.47 -7.56
C PHE A 284 -8.88 12.85 -8.99
N ALA A 285 -7.73 12.39 -9.45
CA ALA A 285 -7.29 12.51 -10.82
C ALA A 285 -6.78 11.16 -11.34
N LEU A 286 -7.10 10.86 -12.60
CA LEU A 286 -6.60 9.71 -13.34
C LEU A 286 -5.43 10.15 -14.22
N ASP A 287 -4.30 9.45 -14.13
CA ASP A 287 -3.15 9.72 -14.98
C ASP A 287 -3.21 8.96 -16.32
N ALA A 288 -2.24 9.22 -17.20
CA ALA A 288 -2.18 8.60 -18.53
C ALA A 288 -1.97 7.07 -18.51
N ASN A 289 -1.52 6.51 -17.38
CA ASN A 289 -1.37 5.06 -17.19
C ASN A 289 -2.61 4.44 -16.53
N GLY A 290 -3.66 5.21 -16.28
CA GLY A 290 -4.86 4.74 -15.59
C GLY A 290 -4.67 4.59 -14.08
N ALA A 291 -3.64 5.20 -13.49
CA ALA A 291 -3.46 5.24 -12.06
C ALA A 291 -4.29 6.38 -11.46
N LEU A 292 -5.08 6.06 -10.44
CA LEU A 292 -5.90 7.03 -9.71
C LEU A 292 -5.12 7.59 -8.52
N SER A 293 -5.18 8.90 -8.33
CA SER A 293 -4.55 9.59 -7.19
C SER A 293 -5.53 10.56 -6.55
N PHE A 294 -5.44 10.73 -5.23
CA PHE A 294 -6.20 11.73 -4.49
C PHE A 294 -5.26 12.84 -4.01
N THR A 295 -5.64 14.09 -4.26
CA THR A 295 -4.96 15.28 -3.74
C THR A 295 -5.89 15.99 -2.78
N ALA A 296 -5.55 15.98 -1.50
CA ALA A 296 -6.29 16.67 -0.45
C ALA A 296 -6.20 18.20 -0.62
N SER A 297 -7.28 18.90 -0.28
CA SER A 297 -7.35 20.36 -0.27
C SER A 297 -7.44 20.90 1.16
N GLY A 298 -6.92 22.11 1.39
CA GLY A 298 -6.90 22.77 2.70
C GLY A 298 -5.52 22.88 3.35
N SER A 299 -5.45 23.64 4.44
CA SER A 299 -4.24 23.81 5.26
C SER A 299 -4.65 23.85 6.74
N PRO A 300 -4.30 22.83 7.54
CA PRO A 300 -3.64 21.58 7.15
C PRO A 300 -4.53 20.71 6.25
N ALA A 301 -3.92 19.92 5.35
CA ALA A 301 -4.66 19.01 4.49
C ALA A 301 -5.19 17.80 5.29
N PRO A 302 -6.44 17.37 5.08
CA PRO A 302 -6.99 16.19 5.74
C PRO A 302 -6.35 14.91 5.20
N THR A 303 -6.31 13.86 6.02
CA THR A 303 -5.93 12.51 5.57
C THR A 303 -7.17 11.70 5.23
N MET A 304 -7.07 10.82 4.22
CA MET A 304 -8.17 10.01 3.73
C MET A 304 -7.87 8.52 3.95
N SER A 305 -8.84 7.79 4.49
CA SER A 305 -8.84 6.33 4.60
C SER A 305 -10.13 5.75 4.01
N VAL A 306 -10.08 4.47 3.63
CA VAL A 306 -11.26 3.72 3.19
C VAL A 306 -11.84 3.03 4.41
N LEU A 307 -13.13 3.26 4.68
CA LEU A 307 -13.86 2.63 5.77
C LEU A 307 -14.62 1.39 5.30
N GLU A 308 -15.20 1.46 4.11
CA GLU A 308 -16.01 0.39 3.53
C GLU A 308 -15.98 0.47 2.01
N ASP A 309 -15.95 -0.68 1.33
CA ASP A 309 -16.14 -0.78 -0.11
C ASP A 309 -17.05 -1.99 -0.41
N THR A 310 -18.22 -1.73 -0.98
CA THR A 310 -19.21 -2.75 -1.37
C THR A 310 -19.23 -3.00 -2.88
N THR A 311 -18.31 -2.37 -3.61
CA THR A 311 -18.22 -2.48 -5.06
C THR A 311 -17.62 -3.82 -5.47
N SER A 312 -18.07 -4.33 -6.60
CA SER A 312 -17.53 -5.56 -7.19
C SER A 312 -17.53 -5.41 -8.70
N GLN A 313 -16.34 -5.47 -9.30
CA GLN A 313 -16.15 -5.35 -10.72
C GLN A 313 -16.59 -6.65 -11.41
N ASN A 314 -17.42 -6.56 -12.45
CA ASN A 314 -17.81 -7.71 -13.27
C ASN A 314 -16.90 -7.79 -14.51
N PRO A 315 -16.19 -8.91 -14.78
CA PRO A 315 -16.28 -10.23 -14.13
C PRO A 315 -15.23 -10.51 -13.04
N SER A 316 -14.35 -9.56 -12.72
CA SER A 316 -13.16 -9.87 -11.90
C SER A 316 -13.42 -10.09 -10.41
N GLY A 317 -14.52 -9.60 -9.87
CA GLY A 317 -14.81 -9.58 -8.43
C GLY A 317 -13.97 -8.58 -7.62
N VAL A 318 -13.06 -7.83 -8.26
CA VAL A 318 -12.18 -6.87 -7.59
C VAL A 318 -12.97 -5.62 -7.20
N SER A 319 -12.75 -5.10 -6.00
CA SER A 319 -13.39 -3.86 -5.54
C SER A 319 -12.72 -2.62 -6.16
N LEU A 320 -13.42 -1.48 -6.17
CA LEU A 320 -12.89 -0.24 -6.75
C LEU A 320 -11.67 0.27 -5.97
N THR A 321 -11.66 0.10 -4.65
CA THR A 321 -10.53 0.46 -3.80
C THR A 321 -9.33 -0.44 -4.05
N GLU A 322 -9.54 -1.74 -4.28
CA GLU A 322 -8.47 -2.67 -4.63
C GLU A 322 -7.93 -2.41 -6.05
N LEU A 323 -8.80 -2.20 -7.04
CA LEU A 323 -8.42 -1.96 -8.45
C LEU A 323 -7.50 -0.74 -8.60
N PHE A 324 -7.81 0.34 -7.90
CA PHE A 324 -7.06 1.61 -8.00
C PHE A 324 -6.08 1.84 -6.84
N GLY A 325 -6.05 0.95 -5.85
CA GLY A 325 -5.25 1.11 -4.64
C GLY A 325 -5.64 2.37 -3.87
N ILE A 326 -6.94 2.58 -3.64
CA ILE A 326 -7.43 3.77 -2.92
C ILE A 326 -7.26 3.53 -1.42
N GLY A 327 -6.63 4.49 -0.75
CA GLY A 327 -6.33 4.40 0.68
C GLY A 327 -4.98 3.77 0.98
N GLY A 328 -4.34 4.26 2.04
CA GLY A 328 -3.01 3.84 2.44
C GLY A 328 -2.91 2.35 2.81
N GLY A 329 -3.95 1.81 3.44
CA GLY A 329 -3.98 0.42 3.90
C GLY A 329 -3.91 -0.60 2.76
N VAL A 330 -4.73 -0.42 1.72
CA VAL A 330 -4.75 -1.29 0.53
C VAL A 330 -3.38 -1.34 -0.15
N ARG A 331 -2.70 -0.18 -0.26
CA ARG A 331 -1.37 -0.11 -0.88
C ARG A 331 -0.28 -0.76 -0.03
N ALA A 332 -0.39 -0.66 1.30
CA ALA A 332 0.54 -1.29 2.21
C ALA A 332 0.35 -2.81 2.26
N SER A 333 -0.89 -3.30 2.20
CA SER A 333 -1.21 -4.73 2.30
C SER A 333 -0.71 -5.55 1.09
N ARG A 334 -0.40 -4.91 -0.04
CA ARG A 334 0.29 -5.54 -1.18
C ARG A 334 1.54 -6.33 -0.75
N ALA A 335 2.29 -5.84 0.24
CA ALA A 335 3.51 -6.50 0.71
C ALA A 335 3.25 -7.92 1.25
N ASP A 336 2.05 -8.18 1.78
CA ASP A 336 1.69 -9.44 2.44
C ASP A 336 1.33 -10.55 1.44
N GLY A 337 0.92 -10.19 0.21
CA GLY A 337 0.39 -11.13 -0.78
C GLY A 337 1.45 -11.80 -1.66
N PHE A 338 2.69 -11.29 -1.69
CA PHE A 338 3.69 -11.77 -2.63
C PHE A 338 4.28 -13.13 -2.27
N SER A 339 4.35 -14.00 -3.26
CA SER A 339 4.98 -15.32 -3.15
C SER A 339 5.66 -15.70 -4.47
N ILE A 340 6.74 -16.48 -4.38
CA ILE A 340 7.31 -17.13 -5.56
C ILE A 340 6.42 -18.30 -5.93
N ARG A 341 6.10 -18.41 -7.22
CA ARG A 341 5.34 -19.51 -7.80
C ARG A 341 5.85 -20.88 -7.32
N THR A 342 4.94 -21.67 -6.76
CA THR A 342 5.27 -22.91 -6.07
C THR A 342 5.79 -23.99 -7.01
N ASP A 343 5.30 -24.04 -8.25
CA ASP A 343 5.75 -24.96 -9.30
C ASP A 343 7.22 -24.72 -9.68
N ILE A 344 7.64 -23.45 -9.83
CA ILE A 344 9.04 -23.09 -10.07
C ILE A 344 9.90 -23.40 -8.85
N ARG A 345 9.38 -23.14 -7.64
CA ARG A 345 10.09 -23.40 -6.37
C ARG A 345 10.34 -24.89 -6.14
N GLN A 346 9.42 -25.75 -6.58
CA GLN A 346 9.55 -27.21 -6.53
C GLN A 346 10.39 -27.74 -7.69
N THR A 347 10.26 -27.14 -8.88
CA THR A 347 10.89 -27.58 -10.12
C THR A 347 11.58 -26.39 -10.81
N PRO A 348 12.87 -26.11 -10.50
CA PRO A 348 13.57 -24.95 -11.04
C PRO A 348 13.71 -24.92 -12.57
N THR A 349 13.52 -26.04 -13.26
CA THR A 349 13.51 -26.10 -14.74
C THR A 349 12.32 -25.39 -15.36
N HIS A 350 11.29 -25.03 -14.57
CA HIS A 350 10.18 -24.17 -15.02
C HIS A 350 10.53 -22.68 -15.03
N LEU A 351 11.72 -22.30 -14.56
CA LEU A 351 12.18 -20.92 -14.66
C LEU A 351 12.37 -20.53 -16.14
N ALA A 352 11.84 -19.37 -16.52
CA ALA A 352 11.86 -18.89 -17.88
C ALA A 352 13.21 -18.28 -18.26
N LEU A 353 14.12 -19.12 -18.74
CA LEU A 353 15.50 -18.73 -19.07
C LEU A 353 15.75 -18.50 -20.56
N ALA A 354 14.96 -19.13 -21.43
CA ALA A 354 15.15 -19.07 -22.88
C ALA A 354 14.26 -18.02 -23.52
N LYS A 355 14.80 -17.27 -24.49
CA LYS A 355 14.03 -16.30 -25.26
C LYS A 355 13.55 -16.95 -26.55
N LEU A 356 12.23 -16.95 -26.78
CA LEU A 356 11.64 -17.49 -28.00
C LEU A 356 12.21 -16.80 -29.23
N ASN A 357 12.80 -17.59 -30.14
CA ASN A 357 13.31 -17.12 -31.42
C ASN A 357 12.25 -17.26 -32.50
N LEU A 358 11.50 -16.19 -32.75
CA LEU A 358 10.46 -16.13 -33.79
C LEU A 358 11.02 -16.24 -35.22
N ALA A 359 12.33 -15.99 -35.41
CA ALA A 359 12.99 -16.10 -36.70
C ALA A 359 13.60 -17.49 -36.96
N ALA A 360 13.35 -18.48 -36.09
CA ALA A 360 13.80 -19.84 -36.31
C ALA A 360 13.16 -20.42 -37.60
N ALA A 361 13.97 -21.10 -38.41
CA ALA A 361 13.47 -21.78 -39.60
C ALA A 361 12.45 -22.85 -39.23
N ALA A 362 11.51 -23.15 -40.13
CA ALA A 362 10.52 -24.20 -39.92
C ALA A 362 11.20 -25.55 -39.59
N GLY A 363 10.77 -26.21 -38.52
CA GLY A 363 11.37 -27.45 -38.02
C GLY A 363 12.60 -27.26 -37.13
N ALA A 364 13.18 -26.06 -37.05
CA ALA A 364 14.28 -25.75 -36.13
C ALA A 364 13.76 -25.39 -34.72
N SER A 365 14.62 -25.58 -33.72
CA SER A 365 14.33 -25.22 -32.34
C SER A 365 14.25 -23.71 -32.18
N ALA A 366 13.08 -23.18 -31.81
CA ALA A 366 12.87 -21.78 -31.47
C ALA A 366 13.16 -21.49 -30.00
N LEU A 367 13.10 -22.52 -29.14
CA LEU A 367 13.52 -22.49 -27.75
C LEU A 367 14.65 -23.51 -27.55
N SER A 368 15.66 -23.18 -26.74
CA SER A 368 16.80 -24.06 -26.48
C SER A 368 17.16 -24.03 -25.00
N THR A 369 17.48 -25.19 -24.43
CA THR A 369 17.88 -25.34 -23.02
C THR A 369 19.17 -24.60 -22.67
N GLY A 370 20.02 -24.33 -23.66
CA GLY A 370 21.27 -23.57 -23.49
C GLY A 370 21.13 -22.05 -23.62
N ASP A 371 19.93 -21.52 -23.87
CA ASP A 371 19.73 -20.08 -23.99
C ASP A 371 19.63 -19.42 -22.60
N GLY A 372 20.60 -18.57 -22.28
CA GLY A 372 20.69 -17.85 -21.00
C GLY A 372 20.22 -16.39 -21.04
N ARG A 373 19.64 -15.92 -22.15
CA ARG A 373 19.23 -14.51 -22.28
C ARG A 373 18.17 -14.09 -21.25
N GLY A 374 17.27 -14.99 -20.86
CA GLY A 374 16.30 -14.75 -19.79
C GLY A 374 16.94 -14.64 -18.42
N ALA A 375 17.98 -15.44 -18.14
CA ALA A 375 18.75 -15.34 -16.89
C ALA A 375 19.42 -13.96 -16.75
N GLN A 376 19.97 -13.42 -17.84
CA GLN A 376 20.52 -12.06 -17.87
C GLN A 376 19.44 -11.00 -17.62
N GLY A 377 18.26 -11.18 -18.20
CA GLY A 377 17.10 -10.31 -17.96
C GLY A 377 16.69 -10.27 -16.48
N LEU A 378 16.64 -11.43 -15.82
CA LEU A 378 16.33 -11.54 -14.40
C LEU A 378 17.42 -10.91 -13.52
N ALA A 379 18.69 -11.18 -13.82
CA ALA A 379 19.82 -10.60 -13.08
C ALA A 379 19.82 -9.06 -13.13
N ASN A 380 19.40 -8.48 -14.24
CA ASN A 380 19.34 -7.03 -14.44
C ASN A 380 18.04 -6.38 -13.90
N ALA A 381 17.05 -7.16 -13.47
CA ALA A 381 15.74 -6.65 -13.05
C ALA A 381 15.83 -5.55 -11.97
N GLY A 382 16.73 -5.70 -10.99
CA GLY A 382 16.90 -4.73 -9.90
C GLY A 382 17.58 -3.41 -10.29
N GLN A 383 18.22 -3.35 -11.48
CA GLN A 383 18.96 -2.18 -11.95
C GLN A 383 18.18 -1.32 -12.95
N LEU A 384 17.11 -1.87 -13.53
CA LEU A 384 16.28 -1.15 -14.49
C LEU A 384 15.45 -0.08 -13.81
N SER A 385 15.28 1.04 -14.51
CA SER A 385 14.47 2.15 -14.02
C SER A 385 13.00 1.80 -14.13
N SER A 386 12.29 1.84 -13.00
CA SER A 386 10.85 1.63 -12.90
C SER A 386 10.19 2.88 -12.32
N ARG A 387 8.89 3.09 -12.60
CA ARG A 387 8.14 4.24 -12.08
C ARG A 387 7.53 3.87 -10.74
N PHE A 388 8.01 4.51 -9.67
CA PHE A 388 7.45 4.38 -8.32
C PHE A 388 6.35 5.41 -8.12
N ALA A 389 5.22 4.97 -7.56
CA ALA A 389 4.17 5.87 -7.10
C ALA A 389 4.60 6.60 -5.81
N ALA A 390 3.93 7.71 -5.51
CA ALA A 390 4.06 8.33 -4.20
C ALA A 390 3.52 7.37 -3.12
N ALA A 391 4.28 7.21 -2.03
CA ALA A 391 3.95 6.29 -0.95
C ALA A 391 4.59 6.74 0.36
N GLY A 392 3.84 6.72 1.47
CA GLY A 392 4.38 7.00 2.81
C GLY A 392 5.20 8.29 2.92
N GLY A 393 4.76 9.37 2.26
CA GLY A 393 5.44 10.67 2.23
C GLY A 393 6.55 10.82 1.18
N ALA A 394 6.94 9.75 0.48
CA ALA A 394 7.82 9.84 -0.68
C ALA A 394 7.03 10.32 -1.92
N MET A 395 7.60 11.25 -2.69
CA MET A 395 6.95 11.83 -3.88
C MET A 395 6.82 10.85 -5.06
N GLY A 396 7.45 9.68 -5.00
CA GLY A 396 7.57 8.75 -6.13
C GLY A 396 8.59 9.24 -7.17
N GLY A 397 8.60 8.62 -8.34
CA GLY A 397 9.50 8.97 -9.45
C GLY A 397 10.11 7.77 -10.17
N SER A 398 10.90 8.04 -11.21
CA SER A 398 11.59 6.98 -11.96
C SER A 398 12.96 6.71 -11.35
N MET A 399 13.18 5.48 -10.88
CA MET A 399 14.45 5.04 -10.31
C MET A 399 14.58 3.51 -10.37
N SER A 400 15.78 2.98 -10.12
CA SER A 400 15.95 1.54 -9.98
C SER A 400 15.38 1.03 -8.65
N VAL A 401 15.00 -0.25 -8.64
CA VAL A 401 14.55 -0.94 -7.43
C VAL A 401 15.62 -0.89 -6.33
N SER A 402 16.89 -1.10 -6.70
CA SER A 402 18.03 -1.00 -5.76
C SER A 402 18.18 0.39 -5.14
N ARG A 403 17.95 1.45 -5.92
CA ARG A 403 18.01 2.83 -5.43
C ARG A 403 16.86 3.13 -4.49
N TYR A 404 15.63 2.77 -4.85
CA TYR A 404 14.46 2.97 -3.97
C TYR A 404 14.62 2.24 -2.63
N ALA A 405 15.12 1.00 -2.66
CA ALA A 405 15.39 0.22 -1.45
C ALA A 405 16.42 0.92 -0.53
N SER A 406 17.47 1.50 -1.12
CA SER A 406 18.49 2.25 -0.38
C SER A 406 17.92 3.54 0.22
N GLU A 407 17.09 4.28 -0.52
CA GLU A 407 16.42 5.49 -0.04
C GLU A 407 15.39 5.18 1.06
N LEU A 408 14.69 4.05 1.00
CA LEU A 408 13.79 3.59 2.06
C LEU A 408 14.55 3.25 3.34
N ALA A 409 15.63 2.46 3.24
CA ALA A 409 16.45 2.12 4.40
C ALA A 409 17.08 3.35 5.05
N GLY A 410 17.56 4.31 4.24
CA GLY A 410 18.13 5.56 4.72
C GLY A 410 17.11 6.45 5.45
N ASP A 411 15.89 6.59 4.92
CA ASP A 411 14.81 7.37 5.54
C ASP A 411 14.37 6.76 6.88
N ILE A 412 14.17 5.43 6.94
CA ILE A 412 13.83 4.73 8.19
C ILE A 412 14.93 4.95 9.24
N GLY A 413 16.20 4.82 8.85
CA GLY A 413 17.34 5.06 9.72
C GLY A 413 17.42 6.50 10.25
N ALA A 414 17.16 7.49 9.38
CA ALA A 414 17.13 8.90 9.77
C ALA A 414 15.99 9.19 10.77
N LYS A 415 14.78 8.68 10.50
CA LYS A 415 13.63 8.81 11.41
C LYS A 415 13.88 8.15 12.76
N ALA A 416 14.44 6.95 12.78
CA ALA A 416 14.83 6.27 14.01
C ALA A 416 15.85 7.08 14.82
N THR A 417 16.84 7.68 14.15
CA THR A 417 17.84 8.55 14.80
C THR A 417 17.19 9.79 15.42
N VAL A 418 16.27 10.45 14.70
CA VAL A 418 15.53 11.61 15.23
C VAL A 418 14.66 11.22 16.43
N ALA A 419 13.96 10.08 16.38
CA ALA A 419 13.16 9.58 17.47
C ALA A 419 14.01 9.25 18.72
N SER A 420 15.17 8.61 18.53
CA SER A 420 16.13 8.34 19.60
C SER A 420 16.61 9.63 20.28
N ASN A 421 17.07 10.61 19.48
CA ASN A 421 17.55 11.88 20.02
C ASN A 421 16.46 12.65 20.80
N ARG A 422 15.20 12.57 20.34
CA ARG A 422 14.04 13.15 21.04
C ARG A 422 13.79 12.45 22.38
N ASN A 423 13.88 11.12 22.41
CA ASN A 423 13.75 10.35 23.65
C ASN A 423 14.85 10.72 24.66
N ASP A 424 16.11 10.78 24.22
CA ASP A 424 17.24 11.12 25.08
C ASP A 424 17.09 12.53 25.67
N THR A 425 16.65 13.49 24.85
CA THR A 425 16.38 14.87 25.29
C THR A 425 15.24 14.92 26.31
N ALA A 426 14.16 14.18 26.06
CA ALA A 426 13.01 14.11 26.97
C ALA A 426 13.38 13.45 28.31
N GLN A 427 14.21 12.41 28.29
CA GLN A 427 14.70 11.74 29.49
C GLN A 427 15.61 12.63 30.32
N ALA A 428 16.48 13.42 29.68
CA ALA A 428 17.31 14.40 30.36
C ALA A 428 16.46 15.49 31.05
N LEU A 429 15.44 16.01 30.33
CA LEU A 429 14.51 17.01 30.89
C LEU A 429 13.70 16.43 32.06
N TYR A 430 13.22 15.19 31.94
CA TYR A 430 12.51 14.49 33.02
C TYR A 430 13.40 14.35 34.26
N SER A 431 14.66 13.96 34.08
CA SER A 431 15.62 13.79 35.18
C SER A 431 15.89 15.12 35.91
N GLU A 432 16.07 16.22 35.17
CA GLU A 432 16.24 17.56 35.73
C GLU A 432 14.99 18.04 36.48
N ALA A 433 13.80 17.86 35.88
CA ALA A 433 12.54 18.24 36.50
C ALA A 433 12.29 17.44 37.79
N SER A 434 12.57 16.13 37.78
CA SER A 434 12.47 15.27 38.95
C SER A 434 13.46 15.67 40.04
N ALA A 435 14.70 16.04 39.68
CA ALA A 435 15.69 16.53 40.64
C ALA A 435 15.25 17.85 41.28
N ARG A 436 14.70 18.78 40.51
CA ARG A 436 14.14 20.05 41.04
C ARG A 436 12.92 19.82 41.92
N GLN A 437 12.01 18.94 41.53
CA GLN A 437 10.86 18.57 42.35
C GLN A 437 11.33 17.99 43.69
N THR A 438 12.26 17.04 43.65
CA THR A 438 12.83 16.43 44.86
C THR A 438 13.59 17.44 45.72
N SER A 439 14.22 18.44 45.12
CA SER A 439 14.90 19.53 45.85
C SER A 439 13.90 20.47 46.53
N TYR A 440 12.76 20.74 45.91
CA TYR A 440 11.71 21.62 46.46
C TYR A 440 10.80 20.91 47.47
N GLU A 441 10.41 19.66 47.21
CA GLU A 441 9.65 18.82 48.14
C GLU A 441 10.56 18.18 49.20
N GLY A 442 11.87 18.17 48.94
CA GLY A 442 12.89 17.69 49.85
C GLY A 442 12.97 18.59 51.07
N VAL A 443 12.78 17.99 52.23
CA VAL A 443 12.86 18.69 53.50
C VAL A 443 14.21 18.36 54.14
N ASN A 444 14.96 19.38 54.54
CA ASN A 444 16.20 19.16 55.26
C ASN A 444 15.86 18.78 56.71
N LEU A 445 16.03 17.49 57.05
CA LEU A 445 15.68 16.95 58.37
C LEU A 445 16.43 17.66 59.51
N ASP A 446 17.63 18.16 59.28
CA ASP A 446 18.38 18.90 60.31
C ASP A 446 17.76 20.28 60.56
N GLU A 447 17.26 20.94 59.50
CA GLU A 447 16.59 22.24 59.59
C GLU A 447 15.21 22.09 60.24
N GLU A 448 14.46 21.04 59.88
CA GLU A 448 13.22 20.66 60.57
C GLU A 448 13.46 20.28 62.03
N LEU A 449 14.57 19.60 62.37
CA LEU A 449 14.88 19.23 63.75
C LEU A 449 15.27 20.44 64.59
N VAL A 450 15.99 21.42 64.02
CA VAL A 450 16.27 22.71 64.66
C VAL A 450 14.99 23.51 64.86
N LEU A 451 14.13 23.59 63.85
CA LEU A 451 12.82 24.24 63.96
C LEU A 451 11.95 23.56 65.02
N MET A 452 11.92 22.22 65.04
CA MET A 452 11.16 21.44 66.01
C MET A 452 11.68 21.65 67.44
N THR A 453 12.99 21.67 67.64
CA THR A 453 13.62 22.00 68.93
C THR A 453 13.30 23.44 69.36
N THR A 454 13.33 24.39 68.41
CA THR A 454 12.98 25.79 68.66
C THR A 454 11.49 25.93 69.04
N TYR A 455 10.59 25.24 68.34
CA TYR A 455 9.17 25.21 68.67
C TYR A 455 8.90 24.54 70.02
N GLN A 456 9.62 23.46 70.35
CA GLN A 456 9.54 22.83 71.67
C GLN A 456 10.04 23.75 72.79
N GLN A 457 11.14 24.46 72.58
CA GLN A 457 11.68 25.41 73.55
C GLN A 457 10.76 26.63 73.70
N ALA A 458 10.22 27.15 72.60
CA ALA A 458 9.22 28.22 72.61
C ALA A 458 7.95 27.76 73.35
N PHE A 459 7.44 26.55 73.09
CA PHE A 459 6.27 26.00 73.77
C PHE A 459 6.51 25.83 75.28
N ASN A 460 7.67 25.28 75.68
CA ASN A 460 8.04 25.17 77.09
C ASN A 460 8.20 26.54 77.77
N THR A 461 8.70 27.54 77.04
CA THR A 461 8.83 28.92 77.54
C THR A 461 7.46 29.59 77.67
N SER A 462 6.57 29.43 76.68
CA SER A 462 5.19 29.87 76.75
C SER A 462 4.42 29.20 77.88
N ALA A 463 4.63 27.91 78.13
CA ALA A 463 4.03 27.20 79.26
C ALA A 463 4.50 27.77 80.61
N ARG A 464 5.79 28.08 80.75
CA ARG A 464 6.33 28.75 81.96
C ARG A 464 5.83 30.18 82.11
N LEU A 465 5.69 30.94 81.02
CA LEU A 465 5.09 32.28 81.04
C LEU A 465 3.61 32.24 81.45
N ILE A 466 2.85 31.26 80.96
CA ILE A 466 1.45 31.03 81.38
C ILE A 466 1.42 30.66 82.87
N GLN A 467 2.34 29.83 83.35
CA GLN A 467 2.43 29.47 84.76
C GLN A 467 2.77 30.70 85.62
N ALA A 468 3.74 31.51 85.23
CA ALA A 468 4.10 32.75 85.93
C ALA A 468 2.96 33.78 85.90
N ALA A 469 2.25 33.90 84.79
CA ALA A 469 1.05 34.75 84.69
C ALA A 469 -0.09 34.24 85.57
N LYS A 470 -0.29 32.91 85.66
CA LYS A 470 -1.22 32.28 86.58
C LYS A 470 -0.84 32.56 88.03
N ASP A 471 0.42 32.36 88.40
CA ASP A 471 0.90 32.61 89.75
C ASP A 471 0.77 34.10 90.12
N MET A 472 1.00 35.02 89.17
CA MET A 472 0.71 36.46 89.35
C MET A 472 -0.79 36.75 89.52
N TYR A 473 -1.65 36.10 88.74
CA TYR A 473 -3.11 36.21 88.89
C TYR A 473 -3.59 35.67 90.25
N ASP A 474 -3.06 34.52 90.68
CA ASP A 474 -3.36 33.93 91.97
C ASP A 474 -2.87 34.82 93.12
N THR A 475 -1.71 35.47 92.98
CA THR A 475 -1.20 36.44 93.97
C THR A 475 -2.09 37.69 94.05
N LEU A 476 -2.56 38.21 92.91
CA LEU A 476 -3.49 39.35 92.86
C LEU A 476 -4.86 39.01 93.45
N LEU A 477 -5.38 37.81 93.16
CA LEU A 477 -6.65 37.33 93.72
C LEU A 477 -6.57 37.03 95.22
N GLY A 478 -5.42 36.58 95.72
CA GLY A 478 -5.19 36.35 97.16
C GLY A 478 -4.98 37.61 97.99
N MET A 479 -4.92 38.80 97.38
CA MET A 479 -4.88 40.10 98.07
C MET A 479 -6.26 40.74 98.27
N ILE A 480 -7.33 40.13 97.74
CA ILE A 480 -8.74 40.43 98.05
C ILE A 480 -9.20 39.43 99.12
#